data_AF-A0A382YGW9-F1
#
_entry.id   AF-A0A382YGW9-F1
#
_cell.length_a   1.000
_cell.length_b   1.000
_cell.length_c   1.000
_cell.angle_alpha   90.00
_cell.angle_beta   90.00
_cell.angle_gamma   90.00
#
_symmetry.space_group_name_H-M   'P 1'
#
loop_
_entity.id
_entity.type
_entity.pdbx_description
1 polymer ?
#
loop_
_entity_poly.entity_id
_entity_poly.type
_entity_poly.pdbx_seq_one_letter_code
_entity_poly.pdbx_strand_id
1 'polypeptide(L)'
;MQSVRVHADPEIELGQMNIDETDFESFTLGQRIHHLEVEGYVVLADMLDAGQIDRLREELADAPMEHKDYSEAQTYHREPQWQSRAVAELIAHPPMIDFLEQVMGPDIIFTRGLFTRTLSGSPEISLHTDGQPFGSSIFGYEGSSPRLLRVLYYLDDLPPERAPFRLVPRSHLSFHAEANPYVRYTSHPGEITLCPRAGSAVVIPVSLFHGTHP
;
A
#
# COMPACT_ATOMS: atom_id res chain seq x y z
N MET A 1 -5.40 27.53 22.76
CA MET A 1 -3.93 27.46 22.62
C MET A 1 -3.57 25.98 22.60
N GLN A 2 -3.74 25.36 21.41
CA GLN A 2 -3.57 23.92 21.21
C GLN A 2 -2.07 23.60 21.21
N SER A 3 -1.67 22.65 22.04
CA SER A 3 -0.33 22.06 22.04
C SER A 3 -0.13 21.31 20.72
N VAL A 4 0.57 21.94 19.79
CA VAL A 4 1.27 21.25 18.71
C VAL A 4 2.24 20.28 19.39
N ARG A 5 1.99 18.97 19.27
CA ARG A 5 2.95 17.95 19.74
C ARG A 5 4.19 18.11 18.87
N VAL A 6 5.26 18.53 19.55
CA VAL A 6 6.57 18.78 18.98
C VAL A 6 7.13 17.48 18.39
N HIS A 7 7.54 17.62 17.14
CA HIS A 7 8.44 16.81 16.31
C HIS A 7 9.09 15.58 16.94
N ALA A 8 8.99 14.50 16.15
CA ALA A 8 9.84 13.32 16.06
C ALA A 8 11.06 13.29 17.00
N ASP A 9 11.12 12.24 17.80
CA ASP A 9 12.32 11.87 18.54
C ASP A 9 13.46 11.62 17.51
N PRO A 10 14.57 12.39 17.53
CA PRO A 10 15.65 12.26 16.56
C PRO A 10 16.51 11.00 16.74
N GLU A 11 16.18 10.14 17.70
CA GLU A 11 16.84 8.86 17.97
C GLU A 11 15.89 7.68 17.72
N ILE A 12 15.11 7.72 16.64
CA ILE A 12 14.90 6.47 15.91
C ILE A 12 16.26 6.17 15.26
N GLU A 13 17.17 5.55 16.02
CA GLU A 13 18.09 4.60 15.39
C GLU A 13 17.21 3.82 14.42
N LEU A 14 17.51 3.84 13.12
CA LEU A 14 16.96 2.90 12.17
C LEU A 14 17.37 1.51 12.67
N GLY A 15 16.70 1.05 13.73
CA GLY A 15 16.83 -0.27 14.29
C GLY A 15 16.63 -1.18 13.11
N GLN A 16 17.64 -2.02 12.86
CA GLN A 16 17.72 -2.93 11.72
C GLN A 16 16.34 -3.18 11.14
N MET A 17 16.04 -2.56 9.99
CA MET A 17 14.77 -2.77 9.31
C MET A 17 14.55 -4.27 9.23
N ASN A 18 13.42 -4.75 9.75
CA ASN A 18 13.10 -6.16 9.70
C ASN A 18 12.62 -6.49 8.29
N ILE A 19 13.56 -6.62 7.36
CA ILE A 19 13.29 -6.90 5.95
C ILE A 19 12.70 -8.30 5.84
N ASP A 20 11.57 -8.40 5.17
CA ASP A 20 10.98 -9.68 4.83
C ASP A 20 11.77 -10.34 3.69
N GLU A 21 12.40 -11.48 3.98
CA GLU A 21 13.17 -12.27 3.03
C GLU A 21 12.35 -13.39 2.38
N THR A 22 11.03 -13.38 2.53
CA THR A 22 10.14 -14.38 1.94
C THR A 22 10.26 -14.42 0.41
N ASP A 23 10.53 -15.61 -0.13
CA ASP A 23 10.52 -15.88 -1.56
C ASP A 23 9.07 -16.03 -2.08
N PHE A 24 8.42 -14.90 -2.34
CA PHE A 24 7.06 -14.85 -2.86
C PHE A 24 6.89 -15.44 -4.27
N GLU A 25 7.97 -15.50 -5.06
CA GLU A 25 7.93 -16.10 -6.41
C GLU A 25 7.68 -17.60 -6.34
N SER A 26 8.22 -18.26 -5.31
CA SER A 26 8.02 -19.69 -5.06
C SER A 26 6.58 -20.05 -4.65
N PHE A 27 5.75 -19.07 -4.27
CA PHE A 27 4.41 -19.35 -3.78
C PHE A 27 3.49 -19.85 -4.90
N THR A 28 2.84 -20.98 -4.64
CA THR A 28 1.64 -21.41 -5.36
C THR A 28 0.50 -20.41 -5.16
N LEU A 29 -0.53 -20.47 -6.01
CA LEU A 29 -1.74 -19.65 -5.85
C LEU A 29 -2.36 -19.79 -4.45
N GLY A 30 -2.47 -21.01 -3.92
CA GLY A 30 -3.02 -21.24 -2.58
C GLY A 30 -2.19 -20.59 -1.46
N GLN A 31 -0.86 -20.57 -1.60
CA GLN A 31 0.02 -19.89 -0.64
C GLN A 31 -0.11 -18.37 -0.73
N ARG A 32 -0.25 -17.82 -1.94
CA ARG A 32 -0.50 -16.37 -2.14
C ARG A 32 -1.80 -15.92 -1.48
N ILE A 33 -2.88 -16.69 -1.68
CA ILE A 33 -4.19 -16.42 -1.06
C ILE A 33 -4.07 -16.55 0.47
N HIS A 34 -3.48 -17.64 0.97
CA HIS A 34 -3.30 -17.86 2.40
C HIS A 34 -2.53 -16.72 3.07
N HIS A 35 -1.45 -16.25 2.45
CA HIS A 35 -0.63 -15.18 2.98
C HIS A 35 -1.40 -13.85 3.03
N LEU A 36 -2.15 -13.53 1.98
CA LEU A 36 -3.03 -12.35 1.98
C LEU A 36 -4.10 -12.43 3.08
N GLU A 37 -4.77 -13.57 3.22
CA GLU A 37 -5.86 -13.73 4.19
C GLU A 37 -5.37 -13.73 5.64
N VAL A 38 -4.27 -14.43 5.92
CA VAL A 38 -3.75 -14.64 7.28
C VAL A 38 -2.78 -13.55 7.70
N GLU A 39 -1.78 -13.23 6.88
CA GLU A 39 -0.75 -12.23 7.20
C GLU A 39 -1.17 -10.82 6.81
N GLY A 40 -2.18 -10.68 5.94
CA GLY A 40 -2.75 -9.38 5.57
C GLY A 40 -2.03 -8.70 4.41
N TYR A 41 -1.16 -9.39 3.70
CA TYR A 41 -0.50 -8.88 2.51
C TYR A 41 0.01 -10.01 1.61
N VAL A 42 0.27 -9.71 0.35
CA VAL A 42 1.04 -10.59 -0.53
C VAL A 42 1.81 -9.76 -1.55
N VAL A 43 3.04 -10.17 -1.84
CA VAL A 43 3.81 -9.63 -2.97
C VAL A 43 3.62 -10.56 -4.16
N LEU A 44 3.24 -10.00 -5.30
CA LEU A 44 3.11 -10.67 -6.58
C LEU A 44 4.22 -10.14 -7.48
N ALA A 45 5.26 -10.95 -7.69
CA ALA A 45 6.36 -10.61 -8.58
C ALA A 45 5.93 -10.64 -10.06
N ASP A 46 6.68 -9.93 -10.90
CA ASP A 46 6.56 -9.94 -12.36
C ASP A 46 5.12 -9.67 -12.88
N MET A 47 4.39 -8.81 -12.18
CA MET A 47 3.04 -8.40 -12.56
C MET A 47 3.04 -7.42 -13.74
N LEU A 48 4.10 -6.63 -13.88
CA LEU A 48 4.31 -5.74 -15.02
C LEU A 48 5.66 -6.04 -15.67
N ASP A 49 5.66 -6.16 -17.00
CA ASP A 49 6.90 -6.25 -17.77
C ASP A 49 7.57 -4.87 -17.98
N ALA A 50 8.82 -4.88 -18.43
CA ALA A 50 9.59 -3.66 -18.67
C ALA A 50 8.90 -2.70 -19.66
N GLY A 51 8.25 -3.22 -20.70
CA GLY A 51 7.53 -2.39 -21.67
C GLY A 51 6.28 -1.74 -21.09
N GLN A 52 5.56 -2.43 -20.22
CA GLN A 52 4.45 -1.85 -19.46
C GLN A 52 4.94 -0.75 -18.51
N ILE A 53 6.04 -0.99 -17.79
CA ILE A 53 6.65 0.01 -16.90
C ILE A 53 7.11 1.24 -17.67
N ASP A 54 7.77 1.07 -18.82
CA ASP A 54 8.27 2.18 -19.63
C ASP A 54 7.11 3.04 -20.18
N ARG A 55 6.02 2.41 -20.66
CA ARG A 55 4.80 3.14 -21.06
C ARG A 55 4.19 3.92 -19.90
N LEU A 56 4.09 3.31 -18.72
CA LEU A 56 3.56 3.97 -17.52
C LEU A 56 4.43 5.18 -17.14
N ARG A 57 5.76 5.04 -17.19
CA ARG A 57 6.70 6.12 -16.89
C ARG A 57 6.58 7.27 -17.90
N GLU A 58 6.49 6.96 -19.19
CA GLU A 58 6.34 7.95 -20.24
C GLU A 58 5.02 8.72 -20.11
N GLU A 59 3.89 8.02 -20.02
CA GLU A 59 2.57 8.65 -19.95
C GLU A 59 2.34 9.44 -18.65
N LEU A 60 3.00 9.06 -17.56
CA LEU A 60 2.90 9.76 -16.28
C LEU A 60 4.00 10.80 -16.05
N ALA A 61 5.02 10.90 -16.91
CA ALA A 61 6.20 11.75 -16.70
C ALA A 61 5.80 13.16 -16.24
N ASP A 62 4.87 13.77 -16.97
CA ASP A 62 4.37 15.13 -16.79
C ASP A 62 2.98 15.21 -16.16
N ALA A 63 2.52 14.14 -15.49
CA ALA A 63 1.25 14.17 -14.77
C ALA A 63 1.24 15.34 -13.75
N PRO A 64 0.15 16.12 -13.65
CA PRO A 64 0.10 17.25 -12.74
C PRO A 64 0.03 16.74 -11.30
N MET A 65 1.14 16.84 -10.57
CA MET A 65 1.24 16.31 -9.21
C MET A 65 0.90 17.37 -8.16
N GLU A 66 0.22 16.94 -7.10
CA GLU A 66 0.06 17.68 -5.85
C GLU A 66 1.05 17.14 -4.81
N HIS A 67 1.48 17.96 -3.84
CA HIS A 67 2.26 17.47 -2.71
C HIS A 67 1.38 17.22 -1.48
N LYS A 68 1.88 16.44 -0.52
CA LYS A 68 1.22 16.27 0.78
C LYS A 68 1.42 17.52 1.65
N ASP A 69 0.48 17.81 2.54
CA ASP A 69 0.56 18.97 3.44
C ASP A 69 1.79 18.92 4.37
N TYR A 70 2.30 17.72 4.63
CA TYR A 70 3.44 17.46 5.51
C TYR A 70 4.78 17.28 4.76
N SER A 71 4.79 17.23 3.42
CA SER A 71 6.02 17.06 2.64
C SER A 71 5.84 17.44 1.17
N GLU A 72 6.67 18.37 0.68
CA GLU A 72 6.79 18.70 -0.74
C GLU A 72 7.48 17.58 -1.54
N ALA A 73 8.29 16.74 -0.88
CA ALA A 73 8.99 15.62 -1.51
C ALA A 73 8.08 14.40 -1.74
N GLN A 74 6.91 14.35 -1.08
CA GLN A 74 5.90 13.34 -1.35
C GLN A 74 4.81 13.92 -2.24
N THR A 75 4.75 13.45 -3.47
CA THR A 75 3.80 13.95 -4.47
C THR A 75 2.85 12.86 -4.94
N TYR A 76 1.64 13.26 -5.34
CA TYR A 76 0.62 12.35 -5.81
C TYR A 76 -0.25 12.98 -6.90
N HIS A 77 -0.88 12.13 -7.71
CA HIS A 77 -1.92 12.51 -8.64
C HIS A 77 -3.14 11.63 -8.42
N ARG A 78 -4.29 12.27 -8.20
CA ARG A 78 -5.58 11.57 -8.01
C ARG A 78 -6.14 11.17 -9.36
N GLU A 79 -6.79 10.00 -9.37
CA GLU A 79 -7.46 9.47 -10.56
C GLU A 79 -6.58 9.42 -11.83
N PRO A 80 -5.34 8.87 -11.72
CA PRO A 80 -4.38 8.83 -12.83
C PRO A 80 -4.87 8.08 -14.07
N GLN A 81 -5.90 7.24 -13.94
CA GLN A 81 -6.54 6.56 -15.07
C GLN A 81 -7.17 7.53 -16.09
N TRP A 82 -7.48 8.77 -15.69
CA TRP A 82 -7.98 9.78 -16.62
C TRP A 82 -6.86 10.52 -17.37
N GLN A 83 -5.63 10.43 -16.86
CA GLN A 83 -4.44 11.05 -17.44
C GLN A 83 -3.67 10.10 -18.36
N SER A 84 -3.63 8.80 -18.01
CA SER A 84 -2.84 7.79 -18.72
C SER A 84 -3.70 6.59 -19.10
N ARG A 85 -3.61 6.20 -20.38
CA ARG A 85 -4.24 4.99 -20.89
C ARG A 85 -3.57 3.75 -20.29
N ALA A 86 -2.23 3.74 -20.17
CA ALA A 86 -1.51 2.65 -19.54
C ALA A 86 -1.97 2.43 -18.09
N VAL A 87 -2.27 3.50 -17.35
CA VAL A 87 -2.87 3.39 -16.01
C VAL A 87 -4.30 2.87 -16.05
N ALA A 88 -5.13 3.33 -16.99
CA ALA A 88 -6.49 2.80 -17.15
C ALA A 88 -6.50 1.29 -17.45
N GLU A 89 -5.52 0.81 -18.24
CA GLU A 89 -5.31 -0.62 -18.52
C GLU A 89 -5.01 -1.43 -17.24
N LEU A 90 -4.43 -0.81 -16.20
CA LEU A 90 -4.18 -1.48 -14.92
C LEU A 90 -5.45 -1.81 -14.12
N ILE A 91 -6.57 -1.12 -14.38
CA ILE A 91 -7.84 -1.34 -13.68
C ILE A 91 -8.37 -2.77 -13.92
N ALA A 92 -8.18 -3.28 -15.14
CA ALA A 92 -8.59 -4.61 -15.56
C ALA A 92 -7.39 -5.44 -16.05
N HIS A 93 -6.23 -5.26 -15.42
CA HIS A 93 -5.01 -5.99 -15.80
C HIS A 93 -5.21 -7.50 -15.61
N PRO A 94 -5.19 -8.32 -16.67
CA PRO A 94 -5.65 -9.70 -16.58
C PRO A 94 -4.99 -10.54 -15.48
N PRO A 95 -3.65 -10.55 -15.31
CA PRO A 95 -3.01 -11.32 -14.23
C PRO A 95 -3.47 -10.91 -12.83
N MET A 96 -3.80 -9.63 -12.62
CA MET A 96 -4.31 -9.15 -11.33
C MET A 96 -5.77 -9.50 -11.15
N ILE A 97 -6.60 -9.35 -12.18
CA ILE A 97 -8.01 -9.74 -12.13
C ILE A 97 -8.13 -11.25 -11.87
N ASP A 98 -7.36 -12.08 -12.58
CA ASP A 98 -7.32 -13.53 -12.35
C ASP A 98 -7.03 -13.87 -10.89
N PHE A 99 -6.06 -13.18 -10.25
CA PHE A 99 -5.77 -13.37 -8.84
C PHE A 99 -6.92 -12.88 -7.93
N LEU A 100 -7.43 -11.67 -8.17
CA LEU A 100 -8.48 -11.07 -7.35
C LEU A 100 -9.79 -11.86 -7.44
N GLU A 101 -10.14 -12.43 -8.60
CA GLU A 101 -11.35 -13.27 -8.73
C GLU A 101 -11.26 -14.53 -7.88
N GLN A 102 -10.06 -15.11 -7.71
CA GLN A 102 -9.85 -16.25 -6.81
C GLN A 102 -9.99 -15.85 -5.33
N VAL A 103 -9.69 -14.60 -4.99
CA VAL A 103 -9.73 -14.08 -3.61
C VAL A 103 -11.11 -13.53 -3.24
N MET A 104 -11.73 -12.76 -4.13
CA MET A 104 -12.91 -11.93 -3.86
C MET A 104 -14.16 -12.38 -4.61
N GLY A 105 -14.03 -13.30 -5.57
CA GLY A 105 -15.08 -13.64 -6.53
C GLY A 105 -15.11 -12.69 -7.73
N PRO A 106 -15.99 -12.93 -8.71
CA PRO A 106 -15.99 -12.24 -10.01
C PRO A 106 -16.53 -10.81 -9.97
N ASP A 107 -17.31 -10.45 -8.95
CA ASP A 107 -18.03 -9.16 -8.88
C ASP A 107 -17.16 -8.06 -8.24
N ILE A 108 -16.02 -7.76 -8.86
CA ILE A 108 -15.06 -6.77 -8.37
C ILE A 108 -15.36 -5.39 -8.97
N ILE A 109 -15.36 -4.36 -8.12
CA ILE A 109 -15.56 -2.97 -8.53
C ILE A 109 -14.31 -2.14 -8.24
N PHE A 110 -13.75 -1.52 -9.27
CA PHE A 110 -12.73 -0.48 -9.11
C PHE A 110 -13.35 0.79 -8.51
N THR A 111 -12.76 1.29 -7.43
CA THR A 111 -13.29 2.46 -6.71
C THR A 111 -12.45 3.71 -6.90
N ARG A 112 -11.12 3.61 -6.83
CA ARG A 112 -10.22 4.77 -6.93
C ARG A 112 -8.80 4.37 -7.34
N GLY A 113 -8.12 5.27 -8.06
CA GLY A 113 -6.71 5.19 -8.40
C GLY A 113 -5.91 6.33 -7.77
N LEU A 114 -4.64 6.06 -7.48
CA LEU A 114 -3.69 7.06 -6.98
C LEU A 114 -2.31 6.74 -7.58
N PHE A 115 -1.65 7.75 -8.12
CA PHE A 115 -0.25 7.68 -8.51
C PHE A 115 0.58 8.48 -7.51
N THR A 116 1.69 7.92 -7.02
CA THR A 116 2.54 8.54 -6.00
C THR A 116 4.00 8.53 -6.42
N ARG A 117 4.73 9.60 -6.10
CA ARG A 117 6.18 9.67 -6.20
C ARG A 117 6.76 10.11 -4.86
N THR A 118 7.70 9.33 -4.37
CA THR A 118 8.51 9.65 -3.20
C THR A 118 9.87 10.15 -3.67
N LEU A 119 10.14 11.43 -3.47
CA LEU A 119 11.38 12.09 -3.87
C LEU A 119 12.37 12.10 -2.71
N SER A 120 13.65 12.33 -3.05
CA SER A 120 14.71 12.45 -2.04
C SER A 120 14.35 13.49 -0.98
N GLY A 121 14.59 13.15 0.30
CA GLY A 121 14.22 14.01 1.43
C GLY A 121 12.76 13.90 1.86
N SER A 122 12.00 12.91 1.34
CA SER A 122 10.69 12.57 1.90
C SER A 122 10.84 12.13 3.37
N PRO A 123 9.98 12.60 4.28
CA PRO A 123 9.90 12.04 5.61
C PRO A 123 9.26 10.65 5.55
N GLU A 124 9.39 9.89 6.64
CA GLU A 124 8.59 8.68 6.83
C GLU A 124 7.09 8.98 6.74
N ILE A 125 6.32 7.99 6.28
CA ILE A 125 4.87 7.99 6.45
C ILE A 125 4.59 7.15 7.69
N SER A 126 4.10 7.80 8.76
CA SER A 126 3.70 7.13 9.99
C SER A 126 2.71 5.99 9.73
N LEU A 127 2.73 4.98 10.60
CA LEU A 127 1.79 3.86 10.52
C LEU A 127 0.35 4.37 10.48
N HIS A 128 -0.37 3.98 9.44
CA HIS A 128 -1.74 4.36 9.12
C HIS A 128 -2.53 3.18 8.55
N THR A 129 -3.84 3.36 8.43
CA THR A 129 -4.76 2.46 7.74
C THR A 129 -5.57 3.30 6.75
N ASP A 130 -5.94 2.70 5.63
CA ASP A 130 -6.72 3.37 4.58
C ASP A 130 -8.23 3.19 4.72
N GLY A 131 -8.63 2.27 5.61
CA GLY A 131 -10.01 2.03 6.00
C GLY A 131 -10.26 2.46 7.44
N GLN A 132 -11.46 2.95 7.70
CA GLN A 132 -11.94 3.06 9.08
C GLN A 132 -12.39 1.67 9.57
N PRO A 133 -12.07 1.30 10.82
CA PRO A 133 -12.29 -0.07 11.27
C PRO A 133 -13.76 -0.50 11.37
N PHE A 134 -14.76 0.39 11.22
CA PHE A 134 -16.17 0.05 11.42
C PHE A 134 -17.17 0.92 10.63
N GLY A 135 -18.10 0.27 9.91
CA GLY A 135 -19.51 0.66 9.64
C GLY A 135 -19.85 1.96 8.87
N SER A 136 -20.57 1.78 7.75
CA SER A 136 -21.29 2.83 6.99
C SER A 136 -22.66 3.17 7.63
N SER A 137 -23.15 4.39 7.42
CA SER A 137 -24.47 4.87 7.92
C SER A 137 -25.69 4.33 7.16
N ILE A 138 -25.50 3.47 6.14
CA ILE A 138 -26.55 3.08 5.18
C ILE A 138 -27.23 1.74 5.52
N PHE A 139 -26.56 0.76 6.13
CA PHE A 139 -27.12 -0.59 6.41
C PHE A 139 -26.92 -1.11 7.85
N GLY A 140 -26.60 -0.23 8.80
CA GLY A 140 -26.23 -0.64 10.16
C GLY A 140 -24.85 -1.32 10.24
N TYR A 141 -24.31 -1.42 11.45
CA TYR A 141 -22.91 -1.82 11.72
C TYR A 141 -22.56 -3.25 11.25
N GLU A 142 -23.51 -4.18 11.29
CA GLU A 142 -23.27 -5.60 11.03
C GLU A 142 -23.28 -5.97 9.54
N GLY A 143 -23.80 -5.09 8.65
CA GLY A 143 -24.24 -5.50 7.31
C GLY A 143 -23.55 -4.90 6.10
N SER A 144 -22.59 -3.96 6.22
CA SER A 144 -22.13 -3.20 5.04
C SER A 144 -20.67 -2.74 5.03
N SER A 145 -19.75 -3.51 5.60
CA SER A 145 -18.34 -3.24 5.34
C SER A 145 -17.92 -3.92 4.04
N PRO A 146 -17.84 -3.21 2.90
CA PRO A 146 -17.16 -3.76 1.73
C PRO A 146 -15.76 -4.20 2.15
N ARG A 147 -15.32 -5.36 1.66
CA ARG A 147 -13.93 -5.77 1.74
C ARG A 147 -13.18 -5.02 0.64
N LEU A 148 -12.35 -4.06 1.02
CA LEU A 148 -11.51 -3.34 0.07
C LEU A 148 -10.08 -3.86 0.15
N LEU A 149 -9.52 -4.17 -1.02
CA LEU A 149 -8.09 -4.41 -1.21
C LEU A 149 -7.48 -3.21 -1.94
N ARG A 150 -6.21 -2.93 -1.65
CA ARG A 150 -5.36 -2.06 -2.47
C ARG A 150 -4.40 -2.92 -3.25
N VAL A 151 -4.18 -2.54 -4.51
CA VAL A 151 -3.15 -3.08 -5.38
C VAL A 151 -2.13 -1.97 -5.61
N LEU A 152 -0.90 -2.18 -5.14
CA LEU A 152 0.21 -1.25 -5.23
C LEU A 152 1.19 -1.76 -6.28
N TYR A 153 1.17 -1.19 -7.49
CA TYR A 153 2.15 -1.50 -8.52
C TYR A 153 3.42 -0.69 -8.32
N TYR A 154 4.57 -1.35 -8.23
CA TYR A 154 5.87 -0.70 -8.08
C TYR A 154 6.51 -0.51 -9.45
N LEU A 155 6.76 0.75 -9.83
CA LEU A 155 7.39 1.10 -11.11
C LEU A 155 8.92 1.18 -11.00
N ASP A 156 9.45 1.19 -9.79
CA ASP A 156 10.87 1.23 -9.48
C ASP A 156 11.19 0.14 -8.45
N ASP A 157 12.45 -0.32 -8.44
CA ASP A 157 12.97 -1.09 -7.33
C ASP A 157 12.93 -0.24 -6.06
N LEU A 158 12.52 -0.86 -4.96
CA LEU A 158 12.40 -0.23 -3.66
C LEU A 158 13.45 -0.81 -2.69
N PRO A 159 14.73 -0.40 -2.80
CA PRO A 159 15.76 -0.85 -1.88
C PRO A 159 15.56 -0.21 -0.48
N PRO A 160 16.24 -0.72 0.56
CA PRO A 160 16.09 -0.22 1.94
C PRO A 160 16.30 1.29 2.12
N GLU A 161 17.06 1.92 1.22
CA GLU A 161 17.42 3.34 1.30
C GLU A 161 16.44 4.28 0.59
N ARG A 162 15.34 3.74 0.01
CA ARG A 162 14.40 4.53 -0.81
C ARG A 162 12.96 4.43 -0.31
N ALA A 163 12.73 4.87 0.93
CA ALA A 163 11.40 4.87 1.55
C ALA A 163 10.65 3.54 1.42
N PRO A 164 11.26 2.40 1.80
CA PRO A 164 10.63 1.10 1.64
C PRO A 164 9.32 0.99 2.43
N PHE A 165 8.43 0.16 1.90
CA PHE A 165 7.10 -0.04 2.46
C PHE A 165 7.22 -0.81 3.78
N ARG A 166 6.62 -0.32 4.85
CA ARG A 166 6.58 -1.01 6.15
C ARG A 166 5.16 -1.33 6.54
N LEU A 167 4.95 -2.48 7.18
CA LEU A 167 3.62 -2.94 7.57
C LEU A 167 3.68 -3.76 8.86
N VAL A 168 2.54 -3.89 9.54
CA VAL A 168 2.37 -4.79 10.69
C VAL A 168 1.53 -5.98 10.25
N PRO A 169 2.11 -7.19 10.11
CA PRO A 169 1.37 -8.37 9.70
C PRO A 169 0.19 -8.64 10.65
N ARG A 170 -0.90 -9.18 10.10
CA ARG A 170 -2.13 -9.54 10.82
C ARG A 170 -2.91 -8.38 11.45
N SER A 171 -2.44 -7.14 11.31
CA SER A 171 -3.11 -5.96 11.89
C SER A 171 -4.50 -5.71 11.32
N HIS A 172 -4.77 -6.19 10.09
CA HIS A 172 -6.09 -6.14 9.44
C HIS A 172 -7.19 -6.90 10.20
N LEU A 173 -6.81 -7.80 11.13
CA LEU A 173 -7.71 -8.60 11.97
C LEU A 173 -8.04 -7.92 13.31
N SER A 174 -7.47 -6.75 13.61
CA SER A 174 -7.63 -6.11 14.91
C SER A 174 -9.09 -5.66 15.17
N PHE A 175 -9.74 -6.26 16.16
CA PHE A 175 -11.06 -5.85 16.67
C PHE A 175 -11.00 -4.72 17.71
N HIS A 176 -9.82 -4.21 18.02
CA HIS A 176 -9.66 -3.18 19.05
C HIS A 176 -10.48 -1.93 18.70
N ALA A 177 -11.19 -1.34 19.67
CA ALA A 177 -12.01 -0.15 19.44
C ALA A 177 -11.19 1.04 18.88
N GLU A 178 -9.91 1.07 19.22
CA GLU A 178 -8.91 2.00 18.69
C GLU A 178 -8.00 1.30 17.66
N ALA A 179 -8.54 0.46 16.77
CA ALA A 179 -7.78 -0.13 15.64
C ALA A 179 -7.44 0.95 14.59
N ASN A 180 -6.83 2.02 15.06
CA ASN A 180 -6.31 3.14 14.33
C ASN A 180 -4.86 3.35 14.83
N PRO A 181 -3.85 3.15 13.98
CA PRO A 181 -2.46 3.23 14.39
C PRO A 181 -2.04 4.63 14.84
N TYR A 182 -2.69 5.71 14.37
CA TYR A 182 -2.37 7.08 14.78
C TYR A 182 -2.51 7.34 16.29
N VAL A 183 -3.35 6.56 16.98
CA VAL A 183 -3.54 6.68 18.43
C VAL A 183 -2.73 5.64 19.23
N ARG A 184 -2.06 4.70 18.55
CA ARG A 184 -1.41 3.54 19.19
C ARG A 184 0.09 3.43 18.94
N TYR A 185 0.56 3.73 17.74
CA TYR A 185 1.90 3.35 17.29
C TYR A 185 2.57 4.48 16.51
N THR A 186 3.72 4.93 17.01
CA THR A 186 4.76 5.59 16.18
C THR A 186 5.59 4.53 15.44
N SER A 187 5.82 3.39 16.09
CA SER A 187 6.37 2.15 15.53
C SER A 187 5.76 0.94 16.24
N HIS A 188 5.91 -0.25 15.66
CA HIS A 188 5.40 -1.50 16.23
C HIS A 188 6.51 -2.57 16.23
N PRO A 189 6.74 -3.32 17.33
CA PRO A 189 7.85 -4.28 17.41
C PRO A 189 7.72 -5.45 16.43
N GLY A 190 6.52 -5.72 15.94
CA GLY A 190 6.26 -6.73 14.91
C GLY A 190 6.12 -6.17 13.50
N GLU A 191 6.47 -4.91 13.25
CA GLU A 191 6.49 -4.40 11.88
C GLU A 191 7.62 -5.03 11.06
N ILE A 192 7.38 -5.17 9.77
CA ILE A 192 8.32 -5.67 8.77
C ILE A 192 8.44 -4.66 7.63
N THR A 193 9.50 -4.80 6.84
CA THR A 193 9.77 -3.98 5.66
C THR A 193 9.73 -4.83 4.40
N LEU A 194 9.00 -4.37 3.39
CA LEU A 194 9.00 -4.94 2.04
C LEU A 194 9.85 -4.09 1.11
N CYS A 195 10.73 -4.77 0.36
CA CYS A 195 11.59 -4.18 -0.68
C CYS A 195 11.24 -4.77 -2.07
N PRO A 196 10.04 -4.53 -2.61
CA PRO A 196 9.62 -5.09 -3.90
C PRO A 196 10.49 -4.57 -5.05
N ARG A 197 10.70 -5.44 -6.04
CA ARG A 197 11.33 -5.10 -7.33
C ARG A 197 10.34 -4.38 -8.23
N ALA A 198 10.84 -3.57 -9.17
CA ALA A 198 10.04 -2.97 -10.22
C ALA A 198 9.22 -4.05 -10.96
N GLY A 199 7.96 -3.75 -11.24
CA GLY A 199 7.01 -4.67 -11.85
C GLY A 199 6.28 -5.58 -10.85
N SER A 200 6.67 -5.58 -9.58
CA SER A 200 5.90 -6.28 -8.54
C SER A 200 4.61 -5.51 -8.20
N ALA A 201 3.59 -6.24 -7.75
CA ALA A 201 2.42 -5.68 -7.09
C ALA A 201 2.34 -6.13 -5.63
N VAL A 202 2.06 -5.22 -4.70
CA VAL A 202 1.72 -5.59 -3.31
C VAL A 202 0.22 -5.43 -3.12
N VAL A 203 -0.43 -6.48 -2.63
CA VAL A 203 -1.87 -6.48 -2.34
C VAL A 203 -2.09 -6.47 -0.83
N ILE A 204 -2.88 -5.52 -0.33
CA ILE A 204 -3.19 -5.38 1.11
C ILE A 204 -4.69 -5.08 1.32
N PRO A 205 -5.31 -5.56 2.42
CA PRO A 205 -6.59 -5.03 2.89
C PRO A 205 -6.42 -3.59 3.35
N VAL A 206 -7.46 -2.76 3.14
CA VAL A 206 -7.42 -1.35 3.59
C VAL A 206 -7.27 -1.17 5.09
N SER A 207 -7.56 -2.20 5.89
CA SER A 207 -7.41 -2.20 7.35
C SER A 207 -6.01 -2.58 7.86
N LEU A 208 -5.09 -2.97 6.97
CA LEU A 208 -3.71 -3.27 7.35
C LEU A 208 -2.99 -2.00 7.79
N PHE A 209 -2.30 -2.05 8.93
CA PHE A 209 -1.43 -0.97 9.38
C PHE A 209 -0.15 -0.97 8.56
N HIS A 210 0.13 0.15 7.91
CA HIS A 210 1.28 0.30 7.04
C HIS A 210 1.77 1.75 6.98
N GLY A 211 2.94 1.95 6.40
CA GLY A 211 3.59 3.24 6.22
C GLY A 211 4.78 3.10 5.29
N THR A 212 5.67 4.08 5.32
CA THR A 212 6.96 3.98 4.63
C THR A 212 8.05 4.45 5.57
N HIS A 213 9.22 3.83 5.48
CA HIS A 213 10.43 4.41 6.06
C HIS A 213 10.79 5.74 5.35
N PRO A 214 11.72 6.54 5.90
CA PRO A 214 12.26 7.72 5.23
C PRO A 214 12.91 7.41 3.86
#